data_AF-A0A661N092-F1
#
_entry.id   AF-A0A661N092-F1
#
_cell.length_a   1.000
_cell.length_b   1.000
_cell.length_c   1.000
_cell.angle_alpha   90.00
_cell.angle_beta   90.00
_cell.angle_gamma   90.00
#
_symmetry.space_group_name_H-M   'P 1'
#
loop_
_entity.id
_entity.type
_entity.pdbx_description
1 polymer ?
#
loop_
_entity_poly.entity_id
_entity_poly.type
_entity_poly.pdbx_seq_one_letter_code
_entity_poly.pdbx_strand_id
1 'polypeptide(L)'
;MSRRGRRPSGKQRARARHQRVTAVVREVTATGDAIAKLEDGRCVLVGGVVHGERIELELPAKGGTMPRARLRGVLEPSEVRVAPPCPLVERCGGCDWMHLSDEARGQLHLRHAAELVGRATGQSGWPDIPIHRPCDPLGYRTRARLVLSAKGSQVRVGYRRGKSHRLVALDHCPVLCETLAAAPAEIARWLEGSEGEGEVQVALGEAGRWVLDLHFVGQLDAAVFATADRQVRGGAWAGVSIWCDGATVPATFGEPRAVIPDLDGAPL
;
A
#
# COMPACT_ATOMS: atom_id res chain seq x y z
N MET A 1 3.57 1.45 71.34
CA MET A 1 3.82 0.47 70.25
C MET A 1 2.80 0.68 69.13
N SER A 2 3.13 1.52 68.14
CA SER A 2 2.25 1.87 67.01
C SER A 2 2.76 1.18 65.74
N ARG A 3 2.04 0.15 65.28
CA ARG A 3 2.31 -0.52 64.01
C ARG A 3 1.75 0.34 62.88
N ARG A 4 2.60 1.15 62.25
CA ARG A 4 2.28 1.85 60.98
C ARG A 4 2.02 0.81 59.89
N GLY A 5 0.76 0.65 59.51
CA GLY A 5 0.35 -0.16 58.36
C GLY A 5 0.92 0.41 57.07
N ARG A 6 1.76 -0.37 56.38
CA ARG A 6 2.16 -0.11 54.99
C ARG A 6 0.93 -0.18 54.09
N ARG A 7 0.60 0.91 53.41
CA ARG A 7 -0.26 0.90 52.21
C ARG A 7 0.46 0.10 51.11
N PRO A 8 -0.14 -0.94 50.52
CA PRO A 8 0.43 -1.54 49.33
C PRO A 8 0.17 -0.60 48.14
N SER A 9 1.25 -0.07 47.57
CA SER A 9 1.29 0.67 46.31
C SER A 9 1.15 -0.31 45.13
N GLY A 10 -0.08 -0.77 44.90
CA GLY A 10 -0.41 -1.60 43.74
C GLY A 10 -0.55 -0.76 42.47
N LYS A 11 0.58 -0.38 41.85
CA LYS A 11 0.63 0.04 40.44
C LYS A 11 0.30 -1.16 39.53
N GLN A 12 -0.92 -1.68 39.61
CA GLN A 12 -1.50 -2.43 38.50
C GLN A 12 -2.09 -1.41 37.53
N ARG A 13 -1.23 -0.87 36.66
CA ARG A 13 -1.70 -0.34 35.38
C ARG A 13 -2.37 -1.51 34.68
N ALA A 14 -3.70 -1.57 34.75
CA ALA A 14 -4.51 -2.43 33.91
C ALA A 14 -4.07 -2.18 32.46
N ARG A 15 -3.30 -3.11 31.89
CA ARG A 15 -3.16 -3.21 30.44
C ARG A 15 -4.59 -3.42 29.95
N ALA A 16 -5.18 -2.40 29.32
CA ALA A 16 -6.44 -2.54 28.62
C ALA A 16 -6.24 -3.72 27.65
N ARG A 17 -6.76 -4.89 28.03
CA ARG A 17 -6.69 -6.08 27.21
C ARG A 17 -7.44 -5.74 25.95
N HIS A 18 -6.72 -5.72 24.83
CA HIS A 18 -7.30 -5.74 23.50
C HIS A 18 -8.47 -6.74 23.49
N GLN A 19 -9.70 -6.23 23.45
CA GLN A 19 -10.89 -7.04 23.52
C GLN A 19 -11.12 -7.62 22.13
N ARG A 20 -11.05 -8.95 22.03
CA ARG A 20 -11.48 -9.66 20.84
C ARG A 20 -13.00 -9.74 20.82
N VAL A 21 -13.59 -9.35 19.72
CA VAL A 21 -15.04 -9.32 19.52
C VAL A 21 -15.38 -9.82 18.13
N THR A 22 -16.58 -10.36 17.98
CA THR A 22 -17.15 -10.77 16.70
C THR A 22 -17.98 -9.65 16.08
N ALA A 23 -18.01 -9.61 14.76
CA ALA A 23 -18.80 -8.65 14.00
C ALA A 23 -19.30 -9.26 12.68
N VAL A 24 -20.35 -8.65 12.12
CA VAL A 24 -20.83 -8.94 10.76
C VAL A 24 -20.59 -7.72 9.88
N VAL A 25 -19.96 -7.92 8.74
CA VAL A 25 -19.67 -6.87 7.76
C VAL A 25 -20.94 -6.44 7.03
N ARG A 26 -21.23 -5.14 7.03
CA ARG A 26 -22.46 -4.57 6.46
C ARG A 26 -22.23 -3.87 5.14
N GLU A 27 -21.14 -3.13 5.01
CA GLU A 27 -20.87 -2.35 3.81
C GLU A 27 -19.37 -2.19 3.65
N VAL A 28 -18.88 -2.35 2.44
CA VAL A 28 -17.50 -2.02 2.06
C VAL A 28 -17.56 -0.69 1.33
N THR A 29 -16.72 0.25 1.70
CA THR A 29 -16.65 1.59 1.11
C THR A 29 -15.75 1.59 -0.12
N ALA A 30 -15.93 2.60 -0.98
CA ALA A 30 -15.05 2.87 -2.12
C ALA A 30 -13.56 3.06 -1.75
N THR A 31 -13.26 3.28 -0.47
CA THR A 31 -11.91 3.54 0.06
C THR A 31 -11.26 2.32 0.73
N GLY A 32 -11.83 1.13 0.56
CA GLY A 32 -11.26 -0.12 1.08
C GLY A 32 -11.63 -0.49 2.51
N ASP A 33 -12.21 0.45 3.25
CA ASP A 33 -12.70 0.22 4.59
C ASP A 33 -14.10 -0.39 4.55
N ALA A 34 -14.54 -0.96 5.66
CA ALA A 34 -15.87 -1.53 5.79
C ALA A 34 -16.47 -1.19 7.15
N ILE A 35 -17.79 -1.06 7.16
CA ILE A 35 -18.59 -0.92 8.38
C ILE A 35 -18.96 -2.33 8.83
N ALA A 36 -18.52 -2.71 10.03
CA ALA A 36 -18.91 -3.95 10.68
C ALA A 36 -19.76 -3.65 11.91
N LYS A 37 -20.83 -4.41 12.09
CA LYS A 37 -21.74 -4.31 13.24
C LYS A 37 -21.39 -5.38 14.27
N LEU A 38 -21.03 -4.96 15.48
CA LEU A 38 -20.79 -5.83 16.63
C LEU A 38 -22.11 -6.46 17.11
N GLU A 39 -22.01 -7.54 17.88
CA GLU A 39 -23.18 -8.19 18.50
C GLU A 39 -23.94 -7.26 19.46
N ASP A 40 -23.24 -6.33 20.11
CA ASP A 40 -23.85 -5.31 20.99
C ASP A 40 -24.47 -4.12 20.24
N GLY A 41 -24.51 -4.17 18.90
CA GLY A 41 -25.15 -3.17 18.04
C GLY A 41 -24.26 -2.00 17.63
N ARG A 42 -23.06 -1.83 18.21
CA ARG A 42 -22.12 -0.77 17.80
C ARG A 42 -21.53 -1.04 16.41
N CYS A 43 -21.11 0.03 15.73
CA CYS A 43 -20.43 -0.05 14.44
C CYS A 43 -18.94 0.28 14.58
N VAL A 44 -18.11 -0.42 13.80
CA VAL A 44 -16.65 -0.22 13.73
C VAL A 44 -16.18 -0.19 12.29
N LEU A 45 -15.07 0.51 12.04
CA LEU A 45 -14.38 0.47 10.75
C LEU A 45 -13.34 -0.64 10.73
N VAL A 46 -13.27 -1.41 9.66
CA VAL A 46 -12.25 -2.46 9.47
C VAL A 46 -11.92 -2.58 7.97
N GLY A 47 -10.66 -2.79 7.62
CA GLY A 47 -10.24 -3.09 6.25
C GLY A 47 -9.96 -4.57 6.03
N GLY A 48 -9.83 -5.01 4.78
CA GLY A 48 -9.49 -6.40 4.43
C GLY A 48 -10.66 -7.39 4.55
N VAL A 49 -11.89 -6.88 4.52
CA VAL A 49 -13.12 -7.68 4.70
C VAL A 49 -14.09 -7.50 3.53
N VAL A 50 -15.04 -8.42 3.41
CA VAL A 50 -16.08 -8.45 2.38
C VAL A 50 -17.45 -8.34 3.04
N HIS A 51 -18.42 -7.76 2.31
CA HIS A 51 -19.82 -7.73 2.74
C HIS A 51 -20.33 -9.12 3.13
N GLY A 52 -21.06 -9.20 4.24
CA GLY A 52 -21.68 -10.44 4.72
C GLY A 52 -20.79 -11.31 5.60
N GLU A 53 -19.48 -11.06 5.67
CA GLU A 53 -18.57 -11.90 6.46
C GLU A 53 -18.79 -11.79 7.97
N ARG A 54 -18.65 -12.93 8.65
CA ARG A 54 -18.47 -12.98 10.11
C ARG A 54 -16.99 -12.94 10.42
N ILE A 55 -16.56 -11.98 11.23
CA ILE A 55 -15.14 -11.69 11.47
C ILE A 55 -14.82 -11.58 12.95
N GLU A 56 -13.57 -11.91 13.31
CA GLU A 56 -12.99 -11.61 14.62
C GLU A 56 -12.15 -10.33 14.51
N LEU A 57 -12.40 -9.39 15.43
CA LEU A 57 -11.79 -8.08 15.48
C LEU A 57 -11.12 -7.83 16.81
N GLU A 58 -10.13 -6.96 16.80
CA GLU A 58 -9.55 -6.35 17.99
C GLU A 58 -9.91 -4.86 18.05
N LEU A 59 -10.61 -4.48 19.12
CA LEU A 59 -10.98 -3.09 19.36
C LEU A 59 -9.79 -2.27 19.89
N PRO A 60 -9.67 -0.99 19.48
CA PRO A 60 -8.65 -0.11 20.04
C PRO A 60 -8.98 0.23 21.50
N ALA A 61 -7.95 0.48 22.31
CA ALA A 61 -8.10 0.79 23.74
C ALA A 61 -8.85 2.11 24.03
N LYS A 62 -8.88 3.03 23.07
CA LYS A 62 -9.69 4.25 23.08
C LYS A 62 -10.42 4.36 21.75
N GLY A 63 -11.70 4.67 21.78
CA GLY A 63 -12.53 4.76 20.57
C GLY A 63 -13.53 5.90 20.65
N GLY A 64 -13.80 6.54 19.51
CA GLY A 64 -14.93 7.44 19.31
C GLY A 64 -16.18 6.67 18.87
N THR A 65 -17.14 7.36 18.26
CA THR A 65 -18.44 6.79 17.82
C THR A 65 -18.31 5.61 16.86
N MET A 66 -17.29 5.62 15.99
CA MET A 66 -17.02 4.53 15.04
C MET A 66 -15.51 4.26 14.99
N PRO A 67 -14.96 3.50 15.97
CA PRO A 67 -13.54 3.26 16.05
C PRO A 67 -13.06 2.31 14.96
N ARG A 68 -11.80 2.46 14.54
CA ARG A 68 -11.15 1.52 13.63
C ARG A 68 -10.62 0.31 14.41
N ALA A 69 -11.17 -0.86 14.11
CA ALA A 69 -10.74 -2.13 14.66
C ALA A 69 -9.70 -2.79 13.76
N ARG A 70 -8.89 -3.67 14.35
CA ARG A 70 -7.92 -4.50 13.59
C ARG A 70 -8.54 -5.87 13.33
N LEU A 71 -8.59 -6.28 12.07
CA LEU A 71 -8.97 -7.64 11.69
C LEU A 71 -8.01 -8.65 12.33
N ARG A 72 -8.58 -9.69 12.97
CA ARG A 72 -7.84 -10.82 13.54
C ARG A 72 -8.06 -12.10 12.75
N GLY A 73 -9.24 -12.28 12.19
CA GLY A 73 -9.53 -13.38 11.30
C GLY A 73 -10.93 -13.26 10.70
N VAL A 74 -11.15 -14.04 9.64
CA VAL A 74 -12.47 -14.22 9.02
C VAL A 74 -12.96 -15.59 9.46
N LEU A 75 -14.10 -15.61 10.15
CA LEU A 75 -14.69 -16.84 10.71
C LEU A 75 -15.60 -17.51 9.68
N GLU A 76 -16.39 -16.71 8.98
CA GLU A 76 -17.26 -17.16 7.89
C GLU A 76 -16.96 -16.27 6.66
N PRO A 77 -16.13 -16.76 5.72
CA PRO A 77 -15.76 -15.99 4.54
C PRO A 77 -16.91 -15.89 3.54
N SER A 78 -16.94 -14.80 2.79
CA SER A 78 -17.87 -14.64 1.67
C SER A 78 -17.47 -15.54 0.50
N GLU A 79 -18.43 -16.00 -0.30
CA GLU A 79 -18.19 -16.82 -1.50
C GLU A 79 -17.31 -16.11 -2.54
N VAL A 80 -17.31 -14.77 -2.54
CA VAL A 80 -16.49 -13.97 -3.46
C VAL A 80 -15.10 -13.61 -2.90
N ARG A 81 -14.78 -14.07 -1.68
CA ARG A 81 -13.43 -13.90 -1.11
C ARG A 81 -12.46 -14.83 -1.83
N VAL A 82 -11.32 -14.27 -2.21
CA VAL A 82 -10.18 -15.03 -2.75
C VAL A 82 -8.95 -14.82 -1.88
N ALA A 83 -8.02 -15.77 -1.93
CA ALA A 83 -6.70 -15.58 -1.34
C ALA A 83 -5.96 -14.49 -2.13
N PRO A 84 -5.46 -13.42 -1.48
CA PRO A 84 -4.77 -12.36 -2.18
C PRO A 84 -3.43 -12.87 -2.73
N PRO A 85 -3.08 -12.61 -4.01
CA PRO A 85 -1.79 -13.00 -4.58
C PRO A 85 -0.58 -12.33 -3.92
N CYS A 86 -0.77 -11.18 -3.26
CA CYS A 86 0.31 -10.49 -2.56
C CYS A 86 0.37 -10.89 -1.07
N PRO A 87 1.48 -11.47 -0.59
CA PRO A 87 1.64 -11.86 0.82
C PRO A 87 1.78 -10.67 1.79
N LEU A 88 1.84 -9.45 1.24
CA LEU A 88 2.00 -8.22 2.02
C LEU A 88 0.74 -7.36 2.03
N VAL A 89 -0.36 -7.75 1.35
CA VAL A 89 -1.52 -6.86 1.18
C VAL A 89 -2.12 -6.35 2.49
N GLU A 90 -2.10 -7.17 3.55
CA GLU A 90 -2.61 -6.79 4.88
C GLU A 90 -1.74 -5.73 5.58
N ARG A 91 -0.51 -5.52 5.10
CA ARG A 91 0.49 -4.60 5.68
C ARG A 91 0.76 -3.43 4.75
N CYS A 92 1.08 -3.72 3.49
CA CYS A 92 1.35 -2.76 2.43
C CYS A 92 0.03 -2.11 2.02
N GLY A 93 -0.19 -0.85 2.41
CA GLY A 93 -1.48 -0.15 2.21
C GLY A 93 -1.77 0.27 0.78
N GLY A 94 -1.39 -0.55 -0.20
CA GLY A 94 -1.45 -0.23 -1.63
C GLY A 94 -2.58 -0.91 -2.41
N CYS A 95 -3.16 -2.01 -1.90
CA CYS A 95 -4.22 -2.75 -2.61
C CYS A 95 -5.38 -3.06 -1.66
N ASP A 96 -6.45 -2.28 -1.75
CA ASP A 96 -7.55 -2.33 -0.78
C ASP A 96 -8.47 -3.55 -0.90
N TRP A 97 -8.61 -4.09 -2.12
CA TRP A 97 -9.63 -5.11 -2.45
C TRP A 97 -9.06 -6.41 -3.00
N MET A 98 -7.77 -6.68 -2.83
CA MET A 98 -7.12 -7.86 -3.41
C MET A 98 -7.67 -9.21 -2.87
N HIS A 99 -8.45 -9.16 -1.78
CA HIS A 99 -9.17 -10.31 -1.22
C HIS A 99 -10.55 -10.56 -1.86
N LEU A 100 -10.93 -9.81 -2.90
CA LEU A 100 -12.15 -10.02 -3.70
C LEU A 100 -11.78 -10.60 -5.07
N SER A 101 -12.62 -11.51 -5.58
CA SER A 101 -12.54 -11.94 -6.98
C SER A 101 -12.65 -10.74 -7.94
N ASP A 102 -12.06 -10.85 -9.13
CA ASP A 102 -12.05 -9.77 -10.13
C ASP A 102 -13.46 -9.32 -10.51
N GLU A 103 -14.35 -10.29 -10.67
CA GLU A 103 -15.77 -10.04 -10.91
C GLU A 103 -16.40 -9.26 -9.76
N ALA A 104 -16.19 -9.69 -8.52
CA ALA A 104 -16.75 -9.01 -7.36
C ALA A 104 -16.16 -7.61 -7.16
N ARG A 105 -14.87 -7.40 -7.48
CA ARG A 105 -14.24 -6.07 -7.49
C ARG A 105 -14.91 -5.14 -8.51
N GLY A 106 -15.10 -5.62 -9.73
CA GLY A 106 -15.78 -4.86 -10.78
C GLY A 106 -17.21 -4.49 -10.38
N GLN A 107 -17.97 -5.45 -9.88
CA GLN A 107 -19.35 -5.23 -9.43
C GLN A 107 -19.43 -4.27 -8.23
N LEU A 108 -18.49 -4.34 -7.29
CA LEU A 108 -18.41 -3.39 -6.18
C LEU A 108 -18.13 -1.97 -6.69
N HIS A 109 -17.19 -1.81 -7.63
CA HIS A 109 -16.89 -0.51 -8.23
C HIS A 109 -18.10 0.06 -8.99
N LEU A 110 -18.78 -0.77 -9.79
CA LEU A 110 -19.99 -0.35 -10.51
C LEU A 110 -21.10 0.10 -9.55
N ARG A 111 -21.35 -0.65 -8.48
CA ARG A 111 -22.32 -0.26 -7.45
C ARG A 111 -21.99 1.10 -6.84
N HIS A 112 -20.74 1.32 -6.43
CA HIS A 112 -20.31 2.61 -5.89
C HIS A 112 -20.46 3.76 -6.90
N ALA A 113 -20.09 3.55 -8.16
CA ALA A 113 -20.25 4.55 -9.20
C ALA A 113 -21.73 4.90 -9.41
N ALA A 114 -22.61 3.89 -9.55
CA ALA A 114 -24.04 4.09 -9.73
C ALA A 114 -24.69 4.81 -8.53
N GLU A 115 -24.32 4.45 -7.30
CA GLU A 115 -24.79 5.11 -6.08
C GLU A 115 -24.35 6.58 -6.01
N LEU A 116 -23.07 6.86 -6.32
CA LEU A 116 -22.54 8.22 -6.30
C LEU A 116 -23.21 9.11 -7.34
N VAL A 117 -23.33 8.63 -8.59
CA VAL A 117 -23.99 9.37 -9.66
C VAL A 117 -25.48 9.55 -9.35
N GLY A 118 -26.16 8.52 -8.85
CA GLY A 118 -27.57 8.62 -8.46
C GLY A 118 -27.81 9.63 -7.34
N ARG A 119 -26.94 9.68 -6.32
CA ARG A 119 -27.00 10.70 -5.27
C ARG A 119 -26.76 12.11 -5.82
N ALA A 120 -25.84 12.27 -6.78
CA ALA A 120 -25.50 13.56 -7.36
C ALA A 120 -26.58 14.10 -8.32
N THR A 121 -27.28 13.21 -9.02
CA THR A 121 -28.20 13.56 -10.12
C THR A 121 -29.68 13.36 -9.77
N GLY A 122 -30.00 12.59 -8.72
CA GLY A 122 -31.34 12.12 -8.43
C GLY A 122 -31.86 11.04 -9.39
N GLN A 123 -31.02 10.56 -10.33
CA GLN A 123 -31.40 9.55 -11.31
C GLN A 123 -31.14 8.13 -10.80
N SER A 124 -31.98 7.19 -11.22
CA SER A 124 -31.87 5.77 -10.91
C SER A 124 -32.22 4.94 -12.15
N GLY A 125 -31.91 3.64 -12.13
CA GLY A 125 -32.20 2.75 -13.26
C GLY A 125 -31.28 2.97 -14.46
N TRP A 126 -29.97 3.10 -14.20
CA TRP A 126 -28.96 3.20 -15.25
C TRP A 126 -29.03 1.99 -16.19
N PRO A 127 -28.72 2.17 -17.50
CA PRO A 127 -28.57 1.05 -18.42
C PRO A 127 -27.46 0.11 -17.93
N ASP A 128 -27.42 -1.10 -18.46
CA ASP A 128 -26.33 -2.04 -18.14
C ASP A 128 -24.97 -1.42 -18.53
N ILE A 129 -24.11 -1.21 -17.54
CA ILE A 129 -22.80 -0.57 -17.74
C ILE A 129 -21.76 -1.68 -17.89
N PRO A 130 -21.13 -1.82 -19.08
CA PRO A 130 -20.15 -2.85 -19.30
C PRO A 130 -18.91 -2.61 -18.42
N ILE A 131 -18.48 -3.65 -17.71
CA ILE A 131 -17.25 -3.64 -16.94
C ILE A 131 -16.12 -4.14 -17.84
N HIS A 132 -15.19 -3.24 -18.20
CA HIS A 132 -13.97 -3.61 -18.89
C HIS A 132 -13.01 -4.28 -17.91
N ARG A 133 -12.93 -5.61 -17.98
CA ARG A 133 -12.03 -6.40 -17.14
C ARG A 133 -10.63 -6.43 -17.76
N PRO A 134 -9.56 -6.29 -16.96
CA PRO A 134 -8.22 -6.50 -17.47
C PRO A 134 -8.03 -7.98 -17.86
N CYS A 135 -7.14 -8.24 -18.82
CA CYS A 135 -6.78 -9.62 -19.18
C CYS A 135 -5.98 -10.30 -18.05
N ASP A 136 -5.17 -9.53 -17.33
CA ASP A 136 -4.44 -9.97 -16.14
C ASP A 136 -4.74 -9.01 -14.97
N PRO A 137 -5.18 -9.49 -13.79
CA PRO A 137 -5.41 -8.65 -12.61
C PRO A 137 -4.14 -8.08 -11.95
N LEU A 138 -2.96 -8.53 -12.38
CA LEU A 138 -1.64 -8.19 -11.88
C LEU A 138 -0.80 -7.55 -13.00
N GLY A 139 0.43 -7.12 -12.69
CA GLY A 139 1.35 -6.58 -13.70
C GLY A 139 0.93 -5.26 -14.38
N TYR A 140 -0.22 -4.68 -14.04
CA TYR A 140 -0.77 -3.52 -14.76
C TYR A 140 -0.07 -2.19 -14.42
N ARG A 141 0.68 -2.11 -13.32
CA ARG A 141 1.21 -0.85 -12.79
C ARG A 141 2.59 -0.57 -13.37
N THR A 142 2.67 0.42 -14.25
CA THR A 142 3.89 0.84 -14.94
C THR A 142 4.68 1.92 -14.19
N ARG A 143 4.21 2.33 -13.01
CA ARG A 143 4.90 3.31 -12.15
C ARG A 143 4.58 3.14 -10.67
N ALA A 144 5.57 3.36 -9.81
CA ALA A 144 5.39 3.43 -8.37
C ALA A 144 6.21 4.54 -7.73
N ARG A 145 5.72 5.03 -6.60
CA ARG A 145 6.50 5.83 -5.66
C ARG A 145 6.76 4.97 -4.44
N LEU A 146 8.03 4.73 -4.16
CA LEU A 146 8.50 3.93 -3.04
C LEU A 146 9.14 4.86 -2.00
N VAL A 147 8.93 4.55 -0.74
CA VAL A 147 9.65 5.16 0.38
C VAL A 147 10.83 4.27 0.76
N LEU A 148 11.90 4.89 1.23
CA LEU A 148 13.11 4.17 1.59
C LEU A 148 13.76 4.71 2.87
N SER A 149 14.53 3.84 3.51
CA SER A 149 15.40 4.16 4.65
C SER A 149 16.69 3.35 4.52
N ALA A 150 17.82 4.03 4.58
CA ALA A 150 19.16 3.46 4.43
C ALA A 150 19.95 3.65 5.73
N LYS A 151 20.60 2.57 6.18
CA LYS A 151 21.48 2.55 7.36
C LYS A 151 22.69 1.66 7.05
N GLY A 152 23.63 2.20 6.28
CA GLY A 152 24.78 1.45 5.79
C GLY A 152 24.34 0.29 4.89
N SER A 153 24.68 -0.95 5.26
CA SER A 153 24.27 -2.14 4.50
C SER A 153 22.79 -2.51 4.65
N GLN A 154 22.06 -1.88 5.58
CA GLN A 154 20.64 -2.15 5.78
C GLN A 154 19.80 -1.09 5.08
N VAL A 155 19.47 -1.34 3.82
CA VAL A 155 18.52 -0.52 3.06
C VAL A 155 17.17 -1.20 3.00
N ARG A 156 16.13 -0.44 3.28
CA ARG A 156 14.73 -0.87 3.22
C ARG A 156 14.01 0.01 2.23
N VAL A 157 13.38 -0.60 1.23
CA VAL A 157 12.59 0.10 0.21
C VAL A 157 11.21 -0.54 0.13
N GLY A 158 10.17 0.28 0.01
CA GLY A 158 8.82 -0.23 -0.20
C GLY A 158 7.73 0.81 -0.06
N TYR A 159 6.61 0.42 0.54
CA TYR A 159 5.44 1.30 0.67
C TYR A 159 5.19 1.69 2.12
N ARG A 160 4.36 2.71 2.30
CA ARG A 160 3.82 3.04 3.63
C ARG A 160 2.75 2.02 4.02
N ARG A 161 2.79 1.59 5.28
CA ARG A 161 1.74 0.74 5.86
C ARG A 161 0.39 1.45 5.78
N GLY A 162 -0.68 0.70 5.54
CA GLY A 162 -2.04 1.25 5.53
C GLY A 162 -2.31 2.17 6.73
N LYS A 163 -2.77 3.40 6.43
CA LYS A 163 -3.09 4.45 7.42
C LYS A 163 -1.93 4.75 8.40
N SER A 164 -0.67 4.68 7.96
CA SER A 164 0.52 4.90 8.80
C SER A 164 1.72 5.39 7.98
N HIS A 165 2.63 6.15 8.59
CA HIS A 165 3.90 6.54 7.93
C HIS A 165 4.98 5.46 7.99
N ARG A 166 4.70 4.29 8.59
CA ARG A 166 5.71 3.23 8.76
C ARG A 166 6.00 2.55 7.42
N LEU A 167 7.29 2.43 7.11
CA LEU A 167 7.80 1.67 5.98
C LEU A 167 7.55 0.16 6.11
N VAL A 168 6.92 -0.41 5.08
CA VAL A 168 6.82 -1.85 4.82
C VAL A 168 7.72 -2.15 3.62
N ALA A 169 8.87 -2.76 3.91
CA ALA A 169 9.78 -3.21 2.87
C ALA A 169 9.23 -4.46 2.19
N LEU A 170 9.53 -4.62 0.91
CA LEU A 170 9.15 -5.75 0.09
C LEU A 170 10.20 -5.97 -0.98
N ASP A 171 10.34 -7.20 -1.46
CA ASP A 171 11.29 -7.50 -2.54
C ASP A 171 10.61 -7.40 -3.91
N HIS A 172 9.32 -7.74 -3.95
CA HIS A 172 8.53 -7.85 -5.17
C HIS A 172 7.11 -7.31 -4.98
N CYS A 173 6.61 -6.56 -5.96
CA CYS A 173 5.23 -6.05 -5.97
C CYS A 173 4.44 -6.67 -7.14
N PRO A 174 3.48 -7.59 -6.89
CA PRO A 174 2.77 -8.29 -7.97
C PRO A 174 1.96 -7.39 -8.92
N VAL A 175 1.58 -6.19 -8.48
CA VAL A 175 0.83 -5.27 -9.34
C VAL A 175 1.73 -4.44 -10.24
N LEU A 176 3.03 -4.35 -9.95
CA LEU A 176 4.00 -3.73 -10.87
C LEU A 176 4.19 -4.63 -12.07
N CYS A 177 4.33 -4.04 -13.26
CA CYS A 177 4.63 -4.78 -14.48
C CYS A 177 5.92 -5.58 -14.32
N GLU A 178 6.06 -6.65 -15.10
CA GLU A 178 7.18 -7.60 -15.03
C GLU A 178 8.53 -6.90 -14.92
N THR A 179 8.78 -5.90 -15.78
CA THR A 179 10.03 -5.14 -15.78
C THR A 179 10.30 -4.43 -14.45
N LEU A 180 9.28 -3.91 -13.77
CA LEU A 180 9.42 -3.14 -12.53
C LEU A 180 9.15 -3.96 -11.27
N ALA A 181 8.78 -5.24 -11.40
CA ALA A 181 8.24 -6.01 -10.29
C ALA A 181 9.24 -6.18 -9.14
N ALA A 182 10.53 -6.25 -9.46
CA ALA A 182 11.66 -6.35 -8.52
C ALA A 182 12.24 -4.99 -8.08
N ALA A 183 11.68 -3.85 -8.53
CA ALA A 183 12.21 -2.52 -8.26
C ALA A 183 12.51 -2.24 -6.77
N PRO A 184 11.67 -2.63 -5.80
CA PRO A 184 12.00 -2.45 -4.40
C PRO A 184 13.32 -3.11 -3.97
N ALA A 185 13.55 -4.38 -4.32
CA ALA A 185 14.78 -5.10 -3.97
C ALA A 185 16.01 -4.53 -4.72
N GLU A 186 15.85 -4.17 -5.98
CA GLU A 186 16.94 -3.65 -6.80
C GLU A 186 17.42 -2.27 -6.32
N ILE A 187 16.46 -1.39 -5.99
CA ILE A 187 16.78 -0.06 -5.46
C ILE A 187 17.39 -0.18 -4.06
N ALA A 188 16.96 -1.15 -3.24
CA ALA A 188 17.58 -1.39 -1.94
C ALA A 188 19.07 -1.73 -2.10
N ARG A 189 19.41 -2.63 -3.03
CA ARG A 189 20.80 -2.98 -3.36
C ARG A 189 21.59 -1.81 -3.92
N TRP A 190 20.98 -1.01 -4.80
CA TRP A 190 21.63 0.16 -5.40
C TRP A 190 22.07 1.20 -4.36
N LEU A 191 21.32 1.34 -3.27
CA LEU A 191 21.56 2.35 -2.23
C LEU A 191 22.36 1.83 -1.03
N GLU A 192 22.83 0.58 -1.05
CA GLU A 192 23.67 0.02 0.03
C GLU A 192 24.91 0.91 0.28
N GLY A 193 25.26 1.07 1.55
CA GLY A 193 26.33 1.97 2.00
C GLY A 193 25.85 3.39 2.33
N SER A 194 24.64 3.76 1.90
CA SER A 194 24.06 5.08 2.19
C SER A 194 23.46 5.17 3.59
N GLU A 195 23.34 6.39 4.11
CA GLU A 195 22.71 6.70 5.40
C GLU A 195 21.69 7.82 5.23
N GLY A 196 20.41 7.53 5.48
CA GLY A 196 19.35 8.53 5.32
C GLY A 196 17.99 7.93 5.01
N GLU A 197 17.10 8.78 4.49
CA GLU A 197 15.77 8.40 4.07
C GLU A 197 15.34 9.18 2.83
N GLY A 198 14.30 8.71 2.16
CA GLY A 198 13.86 9.37 0.94
C GLY A 198 12.66 8.71 0.29
N GLU A 199 12.40 9.15 -0.93
CA GLU A 199 11.47 8.53 -1.85
C GLU A 199 12.07 8.39 -3.23
N VAL A 200 11.65 7.35 -3.93
CA VAL A 200 12.05 7.09 -5.31
C VAL A 200 10.80 6.83 -6.13
N GLN A 201 10.67 7.57 -7.22
CA GLN A 201 9.70 7.24 -8.26
C GLN A 201 10.38 6.34 -9.26
N VAL A 202 9.72 5.24 -9.61
CA VAL A 202 10.16 4.31 -10.66
C VAL A 202 9.04 4.18 -11.69
N ALA A 203 9.40 4.21 -12.96
CA ALA A 203 8.46 4.06 -14.07
C ALA A 203 9.10 3.36 -15.27
N LEU A 204 8.27 2.96 -16.23
CA LEU A 204 8.74 2.57 -17.57
C LEU A 204 9.17 3.81 -18.36
N GLY A 205 10.30 3.73 -19.02
CA GLY A 205 10.81 4.66 -20.02
C GLY A 205 10.89 4.00 -21.39
N GLU A 206 11.66 4.62 -22.29
CA GLU A 206 11.86 4.13 -23.65
C GLU A 206 12.35 2.67 -23.69
N ALA A 207 11.79 1.89 -24.62
CA ALA A 207 12.03 0.46 -24.77
C ALA A 207 11.73 -0.37 -23.51
N GLY A 208 10.83 0.12 -22.65
CA GLY A 208 10.44 -0.56 -21.41
C GLY A 208 11.51 -0.55 -20.32
N ARG A 209 12.58 0.23 -20.48
CA ARG A 209 13.67 0.35 -19.50
C ARG A 209 13.25 1.20 -18.31
N TRP A 210 14.00 1.12 -17.21
CA TRP A 210 13.60 1.84 -15.99
C TRP A 210 13.93 3.32 -16.08
N VAL A 211 13.04 4.13 -15.52
CA VAL A 211 13.29 5.53 -15.22
C VAL A 211 13.14 5.73 -13.73
N LEU A 212 14.12 6.38 -13.11
CA LEU A 212 14.13 6.64 -11.68
C LEU A 212 14.25 8.13 -11.37
N ASP A 213 13.51 8.59 -10.37
CA ASP A 213 13.66 9.93 -9.78
C ASP A 213 13.79 9.78 -8.26
N LEU A 214 15.01 9.88 -7.76
CA LEU A 214 15.38 9.66 -6.36
C LEU A 214 15.50 11.01 -5.64
N HIS A 215 14.74 11.16 -4.55
CA HIS A 215 14.85 12.27 -3.61
C HIS A 215 15.36 11.73 -2.28
N PHE A 216 16.59 12.08 -1.91
CA PHE A 216 17.27 11.52 -0.77
C PHE A 216 17.75 12.60 0.20
N VAL A 217 17.47 12.39 1.49
CA VAL A 217 17.95 13.23 2.60
C VAL A 217 18.91 12.39 3.43
N GLY A 218 20.17 12.83 3.49
CA GLY A 218 21.26 12.14 4.17
C GLY A 218 22.51 12.03 3.28
N GLN A 219 23.33 11.02 3.56
CA GLN A 219 24.57 10.76 2.83
C GLN A 219 24.40 9.56 1.89
N LEU A 220 24.56 9.79 0.58
CA LEU A 220 24.63 8.73 -0.42
C LEU A 220 26.06 8.19 -0.54
N ASP A 221 26.20 6.89 -0.71
CA ASP A 221 27.48 6.28 -1.06
C ASP A 221 27.92 6.70 -2.48
N ALA A 222 29.22 6.92 -2.70
CA ALA A 222 29.73 7.33 -4.01
C ALA A 222 29.44 6.28 -5.11
N ALA A 223 29.35 5.00 -4.74
CA ALA A 223 29.00 3.90 -5.64
C ALA A 223 27.58 4.04 -6.21
N VAL A 224 26.67 4.79 -5.57
CA VAL A 224 25.32 5.05 -6.08
C VAL A 224 25.39 5.72 -7.46
N PHE A 225 26.21 6.76 -7.60
CA PHE A 225 26.37 7.51 -8.85
C PHE A 225 27.09 6.68 -9.93
N ALA A 226 28.16 5.97 -9.54
CA ALA A 226 28.88 5.10 -10.48
C ALA A 226 27.99 3.95 -10.98
N THR A 227 27.12 3.41 -10.12
CA THR A 227 26.16 2.37 -10.51
C THR A 227 25.08 2.92 -11.42
N ALA A 228 24.57 4.13 -11.16
CA ALA A 228 23.61 4.80 -12.03
C ALA A 228 24.15 4.97 -13.46
N ASP A 229 25.37 5.49 -13.63
CA ASP A 229 26.00 5.62 -14.94
C ASP A 229 26.16 4.26 -15.64
N ARG A 230 26.60 3.22 -14.92
CA ARG A 230 26.74 1.87 -15.47
C ARG A 230 25.41 1.28 -15.92
N GLN A 231 24.33 1.42 -15.14
CA GLN A 231 23.02 0.88 -15.50
C GLN A 231 22.42 1.55 -16.72
N VAL A 232 22.61 2.87 -16.86
CA VAL A 232 22.19 3.62 -18.04
C VAL A 232 23.00 3.22 -19.28
N ARG A 233 24.34 3.20 -19.17
CA ARG A 233 25.21 2.79 -20.29
C ARG A 233 25.02 1.33 -20.69
N GLY A 234 24.73 0.46 -19.74
CA GLY A 234 24.40 -0.94 -19.96
C GLY A 234 22.99 -1.18 -20.50
N GLY A 235 22.16 -0.14 -20.60
CA GLY A 235 20.82 -0.22 -21.17
C GLY A 235 19.76 -0.83 -20.25
N ALA A 236 20.06 -1.09 -18.98
CA ALA A 236 19.06 -1.54 -18.01
C ALA A 236 18.09 -0.40 -17.64
N TRP A 237 18.63 0.81 -17.50
CA TRP A 237 17.88 2.03 -17.20
C TRP A 237 17.87 2.94 -18.42
N ALA A 238 16.73 3.56 -18.72
CA ALA A 238 16.66 4.65 -19.69
C ALA A 238 17.30 5.91 -19.10
N GLY A 239 17.05 6.18 -17.82
CA GLY A 239 17.69 7.28 -17.12
C GLY A 239 17.32 7.37 -15.64
N VAL A 240 18.06 8.21 -14.94
CA VAL A 240 17.86 8.47 -13.51
C VAL A 240 18.22 9.90 -13.14
N SER A 241 17.41 10.51 -12.29
CA SER A 241 17.68 11.78 -11.61
C SER A 241 17.86 11.53 -10.11
N ILE A 242 18.92 12.11 -9.53
CA ILE A 242 19.27 11.97 -8.11
C ILE A 242 19.32 13.35 -7.47
N TRP A 243 18.39 13.61 -6.57
CA TRP A 243 18.31 14.81 -5.74
C TRP A 243 18.85 14.52 -4.34
N CYS A 244 19.87 15.28 -3.95
CA CYS A 244 20.44 15.26 -2.60
C CYS A 244 19.99 16.50 -1.82
N ASP A 245 20.11 16.45 -0.50
CA ASP A 245 19.75 17.58 0.36
C ASP A 245 20.50 18.87 -0.04
N GLY A 246 19.75 19.96 -0.17
CA GLY A 246 20.26 21.26 -0.63
C GLY A 246 20.61 21.37 -2.13
N ALA A 247 20.42 20.33 -2.94
CA ALA A 247 20.71 20.40 -4.38
C ALA A 247 19.65 21.21 -5.14
N THR A 248 20.09 22.15 -5.97
CA THR A 248 19.20 22.90 -6.88
C THR A 248 19.05 22.25 -8.26
N VAL A 249 19.96 21.34 -8.61
CA VAL A 249 19.98 20.57 -9.86
C VAL A 249 20.31 19.12 -9.52
N PRO A 250 19.61 18.12 -10.08
CA PRO A 250 19.89 16.72 -9.81
C PRO A 250 21.09 16.23 -10.60
N ALA A 251 21.81 15.25 -10.06
CA ALA A 251 22.71 14.43 -10.88
C ALA A 251 21.85 13.57 -11.80
N THR A 252 22.02 13.75 -13.11
CA THR A 252 21.18 13.08 -14.12
C THR A 252 22.03 12.24 -15.07
N PHE A 253 21.57 11.02 -15.31
CA PHE A 253 22.19 10.07 -16.24
C PHE A 253 21.11 9.58 -17.21
N GLY A 254 21.40 9.60 -18.52
CA GLY A 254 20.45 9.13 -19.55
C GLY A 254 19.22 10.02 -19.71
N GLU A 255 18.10 9.41 -20.12
CA GLU A 255 16.80 10.05 -20.32
C GLU A 255 15.83 9.67 -19.19
N PRO A 256 15.68 10.51 -18.15
CA PRO A 256 14.88 10.21 -16.96
C PRO A 256 13.38 10.52 -17.16
N ARG A 257 12.87 10.42 -18.38
CA ARG A 257 11.45 10.64 -18.69
C ARG A 257 10.70 9.32 -18.82
N ALA A 258 9.67 9.17 -18.01
CA ALA A 258 8.74 8.07 -18.14
C ALA A 258 8.05 8.13 -19.51
N VAL A 259 7.88 6.96 -20.13
CA VAL A 259 7.15 6.78 -21.38
C VAL A 259 6.00 5.83 -21.09
N ILE A 260 4.79 6.27 -21.39
CA ILE A 260 3.62 5.39 -21.38
C ILE A 260 3.40 4.97 -22.82
N PRO A 261 3.59 3.69 -23.18
CA PRO A 261 3.23 3.24 -24.52
C PRO A 261 1.69 3.31 -24.69
N ASP A 262 1.25 3.75 -25.86
CA ASP A 262 -0.13 3.60 -26.30
C ASP A 262 -0.42 2.15 -26.70
N LEU A 263 -1.63 1.91 -27.22
CA LEU A 263 -2.07 0.58 -27.67
C LEU A 263 -1.23 0.03 -28.83
N ASP A 264 -0.58 0.90 -29.61
CA ASP A 264 0.25 0.55 -30.76
C ASP A 264 1.76 0.48 -30.39
N GLY A 265 2.08 0.71 -29.11
CA GLY A 265 3.45 0.71 -28.58
C GLY A 265 4.22 2.01 -28.81
N ALA A 266 3.58 3.06 -29.33
CA ALA A 266 4.17 4.38 -29.48
C ALA A 266 4.11 5.17 -28.16
N PRO A 267 5.03 6.13 -27.91
CA PRO A 267 4.95 6.99 -26.72
C PRO A 267 3.67 7.84 -26.74
N LEU A 268 2.90 7.83 -25.65
CA LEU A 268 1.83 8.80 -25.36
C LEU A 268 2.37 10.17 -24.95
#